data_AF-A0A059LRY6-F1
#
_entry.id   AF-A0A059LRY6-F1
#
_cell.length_a   1.000
_cell.length_b   1.000
_cell.length_c   1.000
_cell.angle_alpha   90.00
_cell.angle_beta   90.00
_cell.angle_gamma   90.00
#
_symmetry.space_group_name_H-M   'P 1'
#
loop_
_entity.id
_entity.type
_entity.pdbx_description
1 polymer ?
#
loop_
_entity_poly.entity_id
_entity_poly.type
_entity_poly.pdbx_seq_one_letter_code
_entity_poly.pdbx_strand_id
1 'polypeptide(L)'
;MAVSSEKELFAKLDEAKRTGQLLQRTATIFEELYFSYKAAVLAAPRAAMDELAITRLMAQLCGLVAAQQRKRHVFGAHHRRVTEPFDYYEMGQRYISALVDYEISRVGHIERWRDVQAWIAQGHNVILLANHQSEADPAVVSLLLESAFPRLAEDITFVAGDRVVGDPICIPFSLGRNLFCVHSKKHMDDHPELKSAKTASNRKTLLAMQKALAHGGQLLWVAPSGGRDRSTDGPQRYVPDAFDPGVVELMATLLRRSKQPGHLVPMAMFSYTIMPPPPTVERLVGEWRSVARGGVGISACAELDLASAEAQRGGSGREQAARLCEEACHAVRKEFFSLRDAVEGRLAGEEMERYVQPWKG
;
A
#
# COMPACT_ATOMS: atom_id res chain seq x y z
N MET A 1 19.95 -15.40 -0.63
CA MET A 1 21.02 -16.31 -1.10
C MET A 1 22.15 -15.46 -1.66
N ALA A 2 23.42 -15.74 -1.33
CA ALA A 2 24.54 -14.99 -1.93
C ALA A 2 24.77 -15.46 -3.38
N VAL A 3 24.94 -14.54 -4.32
CA VAL A 3 25.23 -14.83 -5.73
C VAL A 3 26.16 -13.76 -6.31
N SER A 4 27.00 -14.15 -7.27
CA SER A 4 27.94 -13.29 -7.99
C SER A 4 27.61 -13.12 -9.47
N SER A 5 26.59 -13.82 -9.99
CA SER A 5 26.15 -13.68 -11.39
C SER A 5 24.70 -14.12 -11.58
N GLU A 6 24.08 -13.65 -12.67
CA GLU A 6 22.76 -14.11 -13.12
C GLU A 6 22.73 -15.62 -13.35
N LYS A 7 23.78 -16.17 -13.99
CA LYS A 7 23.94 -17.61 -14.19
C LYS A 7 23.90 -18.40 -12.87
N GLU A 8 24.56 -17.89 -11.84
CA GLU A 8 24.55 -18.54 -10.52
C GLU A 8 23.17 -18.47 -9.85
N LEU A 9 22.45 -17.35 -9.98
CA LEU A 9 21.07 -17.24 -9.48
C LEU A 9 20.17 -18.32 -10.10
N PHE A 10 20.17 -18.45 -11.42
CA PHE A 10 19.32 -19.45 -12.09
C PHE A 10 19.76 -20.88 -11.80
N ALA A 11 21.05 -21.16 -11.70
CA ALA A 11 21.53 -22.48 -11.26
C ALA A 11 21.01 -22.85 -9.86
N LYS A 12 20.98 -21.88 -8.93
CA LYS A 12 20.43 -22.10 -7.59
C LYS A 12 18.90 -22.19 -7.57
N LEU A 13 18.20 -21.45 -8.44
CA LEU A 13 16.76 -21.61 -8.63
C LEU A 13 16.42 -23.02 -9.13
N ASP A 14 17.14 -23.53 -10.12
CA ASP A 14 16.98 -24.90 -10.63
C ASP A 14 17.25 -25.96 -9.56
N GLU A 15 18.29 -25.76 -8.75
CA GLU A 15 18.56 -26.64 -7.62
C GLU A 15 17.45 -26.59 -6.56
N ALA A 16 16.95 -25.40 -6.22
CA ALA A 16 15.86 -25.24 -5.27
C ALA A 16 14.55 -25.88 -5.76
N LYS A 17 14.29 -25.82 -7.08
CA LYS A 17 13.20 -26.55 -7.75
C LYS A 17 13.38 -28.07 -7.60
N ARG A 18 14.56 -28.58 -7.97
CA ARG A 18 14.88 -30.02 -7.95
C ARG A 18 14.83 -30.62 -6.55
N THR A 19 15.26 -29.87 -5.54
CA THR A 19 15.32 -30.33 -4.14
C THR A 19 14.02 -30.09 -3.36
N GLY A 20 12.99 -29.52 -4.00
CA GLY A 20 11.71 -29.21 -3.36
C GLY A 20 11.78 -28.07 -2.33
N GLN A 21 12.88 -27.30 -2.32
CA GLN A 21 13.06 -26.14 -1.46
C GLN A 21 12.19 -24.96 -1.87
N LEU A 22 11.86 -24.88 -3.16
CA LEU A 22 10.88 -23.96 -3.74
C LEU A 22 9.86 -24.77 -4.54
N LEU A 23 8.59 -24.40 -4.42
CA LEU A 23 7.55 -24.97 -5.29
C LEU A 23 7.84 -24.57 -6.74
N GLN A 24 7.67 -25.50 -7.68
CA GLN A 24 7.92 -25.26 -9.11
C GLN A 24 7.23 -24.00 -9.62
N ARG A 25 5.94 -23.85 -9.31
CA ARG A 25 5.16 -22.66 -9.65
C ARG A 25 5.73 -21.36 -9.09
N THR A 26 6.24 -21.39 -7.86
CA THR A 26 6.85 -20.20 -7.23
C THR A 26 8.16 -19.85 -7.89
N ALA A 27 8.96 -20.85 -8.29
CA ALA A 27 10.17 -20.60 -9.04
C ALA A 27 9.87 -19.97 -10.40
N THR A 28 8.89 -20.49 -11.16
CA THR A 28 8.48 -19.89 -12.45
C THR A 28 8.04 -18.43 -12.29
N ILE A 29 7.20 -18.12 -11.29
CA ILE A 29 6.80 -16.74 -11.01
C ILE A 29 8.02 -15.87 -10.68
N PHE A 30 9.01 -16.41 -9.98
CA PHE A 30 10.23 -15.68 -9.63
C PHE A 30 11.09 -15.37 -10.85
N GLU A 31 11.18 -16.29 -11.81
CA GLU A 31 11.91 -16.07 -13.07
C GLU A 31 11.24 -14.98 -13.92
N GLU A 32 9.92 -15.02 -14.05
CA GLU A 32 9.15 -13.97 -14.74
C GLU A 32 9.33 -12.60 -14.07
N LEU A 33 9.22 -12.57 -12.74
CA LEU A 33 9.42 -11.36 -11.95
C LEU A 33 10.86 -10.83 -12.09
N TYR A 34 11.86 -11.70 -12.12
CA TYR A 34 13.26 -11.32 -12.33
C TYR A 34 13.45 -10.57 -13.64
N PHE A 35 12.99 -11.14 -14.75
CA PHE A 35 13.16 -10.50 -16.06
C PHE A 35 12.34 -9.21 -16.19
N SER A 36 11.11 -9.20 -15.69
CA SER A 36 10.29 -7.99 -15.66
C SER A 36 10.94 -6.88 -14.83
N TYR A 37 11.45 -7.20 -13.63
CA TYR A 37 12.13 -6.23 -12.77
C TYR A 37 13.44 -5.74 -13.36
N LYS A 38 14.28 -6.64 -13.90
CA LYS A 38 15.54 -6.27 -14.57
C LYS A 38 15.27 -5.31 -15.73
N ALA A 39 14.30 -5.63 -16.59
CA ALA A 39 13.93 -4.77 -17.71
C ALA A 39 13.44 -3.40 -17.24
N ALA A 40 12.58 -3.34 -16.23
CA ALA A 40 12.05 -2.09 -15.69
C ALA A 40 13.14 -1.18 -15.10
N VAL A 41 14.07 -1.74 -14.31
CA VAL A 41 15.14 -0.97 -13.65
C VAL A 41 16.17 -0.48 -14.67
N LEU A 42 16.55 -1.31 -15.65
CA LEU A 42 17.55 -0.95 -16.66
C LEU A 42 17.00 -0.04 -17.76
N ALA A 43 15.67 0.12 -17.88
CA ALA A 43 15.07 1.06 -18.82
C ALA A 43 15.27 2.54 -18.44
N ALA A 44 15.69 2.82 -17.20
CA ALA A 44 15.96 4.20 -16.76
C ALA A 44 17.20 4.78 -17.48
N PRO A 45 17.20 6.06 -17.90
CA PRO A 45 18.38 6.71 -18.50
C PRO A 45 19.63 6.62 -17.61
N ARG A 46 19.42 6.63 -16.29
CA ARG A 46 20.43 6.30 -15.29
C ARG A 46 19.83 5.26 -14.36
N ALA A 47 20.16 4.00 -14.59
CA ALA A 47 19.68 2.89 -13.77
C ALA A 47 20.05 3.09 -12.30
N ALA A 48 19.08 2.90 -11.40
CA ALA A 48 19.28 2.98 -9.96
C ALA A 48 20.17 1.83 -9.43
N MET A 49 20.26 0.74 -10.19
CA MET A 49 21.06 -0.44 -9.88
C MET A 49 21.67 -1.01 -11.16
N ASP A 50 22.90 -1.53 -11.06
CA ASP A 50 23.48 -2.35 -12.11
C ASP A 50 22.90 -3.77 -12.12
N GLU A 51 23.22 -4.57 -13.14
CA GLU A 51 22.71 -5.93 -13.27
C GLU A 51 23.06 -6.81 -12.06
N LEU A 52 24.26 -6.68 -11.51
CA LEU A 52 24.71 -7.51 -10.39
C LEU A 52 23.94 -7.16 -9.10
N ALA A 53 23.68 -5.88 -8.86
CA ALA A 53 22.87 -5.40 -7.76
C ALA A 53 21.42 -5.90 -7.87
N ILE A 54 20.84 -5.87 -9.09
CA ILE A 54 19.53 -6.46 -9.37
C ILE A 54 19.54 -7.97 -9.06
N THR A 55 20.51 -8.71 -9.59
CA THR A 55 20.66 -10.15 -9.34
C THR A 55 20.77 -10.47 -7.84
N ARG A 56 21.55 -9.70 -7.08
CA ARG A 56 21.71 -9.89 -5.63
C ARG A 56 20.43 -9.61 -4.85
N LEU A 57 19.74 -8.51 -5.16
CA LEU A 57 18.45 -8.17 -4.54
C LEU A 57 17.42 -9.25 -4.81
N MET A 58 17.33 -9.74 -6.06
CA MET A 58 16.41 -10.80 -6.42
C MET A 58 16.80 -12.14 -5.76
N ALA A 59 18.08 -12.50 -5.70
CA ALA A 59 18.53 -13.69 -4.97
C ALA A 59 18.25 -13.63 -3.46
N GLN A 60 18.27 -12.43 -2.89
CA GLN A 60 17.88 -12.18 -1.51
C GLN A 60 16.37 -12.38 -1.33
N LEU A 61 15.55 -11.73 -2.15
CA LEU A 61 14.09 -11.90 -2.14
C LEU A 61 13.69 -13.36 -2.32
N CYS A 62 14.27 -14.07 -3.29
CA CYS A 62 14.04 -15.50 -3.52
C CYS A 62 14.33 -16.34 -2.27
N GLY A 63 15.42 -16.05 -1.55
CA GLY A 63 15.76 -16.73 -0.31
C GLY A 63 14.72 -16.49 0.79
N LEU A 64 14.19 -15.26 0.90
CA LEU A 64 13.13 -14.92 1.85
C LEU A 64 11.82 -15.62 1.49
N VAL A 65 11.45 -15.68 0.21
CA VAL A 65 10.27 -16.40 -0.28
C VAL A 65 10.38 -17.90 0.02
N ALA A 66 11.54 -18.51 -0.25
CA ALA A 66 11.79 -19.92 0.08
C ALA A 66 11.64 -20.18 1.59
N ALA A 67 12.11 -19.27 2.45
CA ALA A 67 11.92 -19.37 3.89
C ALA A 67 10.43 -19.34 4.27
N GLN A 68 9.62 -18.47 3.63
CA GLN A 68 8.17 -18.39 3.87
C GLN A 68 7.41 -19.63 3.39
N GLN A 69 7.89 -20.33 2.36
CA GLN A 69 7.30 -21.61 1.94
C GLN A 69 7.58 -22.74 2.93
N ARG A 70 8.75 -22.74 3.57
CA ARG A 70 9.11 -23.73 4.61
C ARG A 70 8.39 -23.47 5.92
N LYS A 71 8.38 -22.20 6.37
CA LYS A 71 7.73 -21.77 7.60
C LYS A 71 7.13 -20.38 7.40
N ARG A 72 5.83 -20.36 7.10
CA ARG A 72 5.09 -19.12 6.88
C ARG A 72 5.00 -18.30 8.15
N HIS A 73 5.29 -17.01 8.06
CA HIS A 73 5.02 -16.05 9.12
C HIS A 73 3.50 -15.94 9.36
N VAL A 74 3.09 -15.91 10.64
CA VAL A 74 1.70 -15.73 11.04
C VAL A 74 1.53 -14.32 11.57
N PHE A 75 0.87 -13.48 10.78
CA PHE A 75 0.60 -12.10 11.17
C PHE A 75 -0.41 -12.04 12.32
N GLY A 76 -0.10 -11.24 13.33
CA GLY A 76 -1.02 -10.92 14.42
C GLY A 76 -2.05 -9.88 14.00
N ALA A 77 -2.96 -9.57 14.94
CA ALA A 77 -3.96 -8.50 14.77
C ALA A 77 -3.32 -7.13 14.48
N HIS A 78 -2.20 -6.85 15.15
CA HIS A 78 -1.35 -5.68 14.93
C HIS A 78 0.08 -6.20 14.74
N HIS A 79 0.66 -5.92 13.59
CA HIS A 79 2.03 -6.26 13.23
C HIS A 79 2.88 -4.99 13.19
N ARG A 80 4.05 -5.02 13.81
CA ARG A 80 5.05 -3.95 13.73
C ARG A 80 6.10 -4.35 12.71
N ARG A 81 6.60 -3.38 11.94
CA ARG A 81 7.67 -3.62 10.96
C ARG A 81 8.86 -4.32 11.61
N VAL A 82 9.45 -5.27 10.89
CA VAL A 82 10.61 -6.03 11.34
C VAL A 82 11.86 -5.48 10.64
N THR A 83 12.75 -4.87 11.42
CA THR A 83 14.03 -4.33 10.95
C THR A 83 15.24 -5.20 11.36
N GLU A 84 15.05 -6.15 12.28
CA GLU A 84 16.11 -7.00 12.84
C GLU A 84 15.64 -8.46 12.96
N PRO A 85 16.53 -9.46 12.74
CA PRO A 85 17.94 -9.35 12.31
C PRO A 85 18.08 -9.03 10.81
N PHE A 86 16.96 -8.84 10.12
CA PHE A 86 16.91 -8.52 8.70
C PHE A 86 15.95 -7.35 8.50
N ASP A 87 16.41 -6.32 7.78
CA ASP A 87 15.60 -5.15 7.52
C ASP A 87 14.66 -5.36 6.32
N TYR A 88 13.43 -5.82 6.62
CA TYR A 88 12.39 -5.99 5.62
C TYR A 88 11.84 -4.65 5.11
N TYR A 89 11.92 -3.59 5.91
CA TYR A 89 11.50 -2.25 5.49
C TYR A 89 12.47 -1.72 4.43
N GLU A 90 13.77 -1.69 4.73
CA GLU A 90 14.81 -1.22 3.81
C GLU A 90 14.82 -2.04 2.51
N MET A 91 14.72 -3.38 2.60
CA MET A 91 14.62 -4.24 1.42
C MET A 91 13.40 -3.86 0.55
N GLY A 92 12.24 -3.61 1.17
CA GLY A 92 11.02 -3.21 0.47
C GLY A 92 11.13 -1.83 -0.17
N GLN A 93 11.67 -0.85 0.57
CA GLN A 93 11.94 0.50 0.07
C GLN A 93 12.89 0.46 -1.13
N ARG A 94 14.03 -0.23 -1.00
CA ARG A 94 15.03 -0.36 -2.07
C ARG A 94 14.45 -1.02 -3.32
N TYR A 95 13.68 -2.09 -3.16
CA TYR A 95 13.07 -2.79 -4.28
C TYR A 95 12.13 -1.88 -5.08
N ILE A 96 11.24 -1.15 -4.40
CA ILE A 96 10.25 -0.28 -5.06
C ILE A 96 10.88 1.03 -5.56
N SER A 97 11.82 1.61 -4.84
CA SER A 97 12.50 2.86 -5.24
C SER A 97 13.14 2.78 -6.62
N ALA A 98 13.70 1.61 -6.99
CA ALA A 98 14.28 1.40 -8.31
C ALA A 98 13.26 1.43 -9.47
N LEU A 99 11.97 1.24 -9.18
CA LEU A 99 10.88 1.30 -10.15
C LEU A 99 10.26 2.71 -10.25
N VAL A 100 10.50 3.57 -9.26
CA VAL A 100 9.92 4.92 -9.20
C VAL A 100 10.70 5.87 -10.12
N ASP A 101 9.96 6.58 -10.96
CA ASP A 101 10.49 7.73 -11.69
C ASP A 101 10.30 9.02 -10.89
N TYR A 102 11.29 9.33 -10.05
CA TYR A 102 11.26 10.51 -9.20
C TYR A 102 11.22 11.83 -9.98
N GLU A 103 11.58 11.88 -11.27
CA GLU A 103 11.57 13.12 -12.06
C GLU A 103 10.14 13.59 -12.38
N ILE A 104 9.25 12.64 -12.57
CA ILE A 104 7.83 12.90 -12.89
C ILE A 104 6.90 12.55 -11.73
N SER A 105 7.39 11.94 -10.66
CA SER A 105 6.59 11.66 -9.45
C SER A 105 6.26 12.93 -8.67
N ARG A 106 5.17 12.92 -7.91
CA ARG A 106 4.61 14.12 -7.25
C ARG A 106 4.04 13.84 -5.86
N VAL A 107 4.15 14.83 -4.97
CA VAL A 107 3.39 14.93 -3.72
C VAL A 107 2.46 16.13 -3.83
N GLY A 108 1.16 15.87 -3.84
CA GLY A 108 0.13 16.90 -3.83
C GLY A 108 -0.10 17.45 -2.42
N HIS A 109 -0.34 18.75 -2.34
CA HIS A 109 -0.77 19.46 -1.13
C HIS A 109 0.16 19.23 0.07
N ILE A 110 1.44 19.57 -0.09
CA ILE A 110 2.46 19.34 0.93
C ILE A 110 2.16 20.04 2.26
N GLU A 111 1.43 21.16 2.24
CA GLU A 111 0.93 21.85 3.41
C GLU A 111 0.03 20.96 4.28
N ARG A 112 -0.83 20.14 3.66
CA ARG A 112 -1.73 19.23 4.39
C ARG A 112 -0.95 18.08 5.03
N TRP A 113 0.15 17.65 4.43
CA TRP A 113 1.05 16.69 5.06
C TRP A 113 1.78 17.29 6.27
N ARG A 114 2.06 18.60 6.27
CA ARG A 114 2.57 19.30 7.47
C ARG A 114 1.51 19.35 8.57
N ASP A 115 0.24 19.56 8.23
CA ASP A 115 -0.86 19.50 9.20
C ASP A 115 -0.98 18.09 9.80
N VAL A 116 -0.92 17.04 8.96
CA VAL A 116 -0.89 15.65 9.42
C VAL A 116 0.28 15.41 10.38
N GLN A 117 1.49 15.89 10.05
CA GLN A 117 2.63 15.79 10.94
C GLN A 117 2.40 16.52 12.27
N ALA A 118 1.84 17.73 12.23
CA ALA A 118 1.56 18.52 13.41
C ALA A 118 0.53 17.85 14.32
N TRP A 119 -0.55 17.29 13.76
CA TRP A 119 -1.56 16.53 14.50
C TRP A 119 -0.96 15.30 15.18
N ILE A 120 -0.15 14.52 14.46
CA ILE A 120 0.53 13.36 15.04
C ILE A 120 1.48 13.77 16.16
N ALA A 121 2.22 14.88 16.00
CA ALA A 121 3.10 15.42 17.05
C ALA A 121 2.33 15.88 18.31
N GLN A 122 1.09 16.33 18.15
CA GLN A 122 0.17 16.69 19.25
C GLN A 122 -0.47 15.46 19.93
N GLY A 123 -0.19 14.25 19.44
CA GLY A 123 -0.79 13.02 19.96
C GLY A 123 -2.19 12.73 19.41
N HIS A 124 -2.65 13.49 18.42
CA HIS A 124 -3.91 13.20 17.72
C HIS A 124 -3.76 11.95 16.85
N ASN A 125 -4.89 11.38 16.44
CA ASN A 125 -4.93 10.30 15.48
C ASN A 125 -5.32 10.82 14.10
N VAL A 126 -4.75 10.26 13.05
CA VAL A 126 -5.10 10.57 11.65
C VAL A 126 -5.42 9.26 10.94
N ILE A 127 -6.59 9.18 10.30
CA ILE A 127 -6.96 8.08 9.40
C ILE A 127 -7.04 8.61 7.97
N LEU A 128 -6.21 8.06 7.11
CA LEU A 128 -6.21 8.29 5.67
C LEU A 128 -7.21 7.36 4.99
N LEU A 129 -8.24 7.92 4.35
CA LEU A 129 -9.19 7.20 3.50
C LEU A 129 -8.69 7.25 2.04
N ALA A 130 -7.99 6.20 1.63
CA ALA A 130 -7.30 6.19 0.34
C ALA A 130 -7.97 5.30 -0.71
N ASN A 131 -7.76 5.60 -2.00
CA ASN A 131 -7.83 4.55 -3.01
C ASN A 131 -6.60 3.63 -2.92
N HIS A 132 -6.64 2.48 -3.59
CA HIS A 132 -5.60 1.46 -3.54
C HIS A 132 -5.36 0.95 -4.94
N GLN A 133 -4.12 0.86 -5.40
CA GLN A 133 -3.82 0.51 -6.79
C GLN A 133 -2.93 -0.70 -6.92
N SER A 134 -1.98 -0.88 -6.00
CA SER A 134 -0.99 -1.95 -6.07
C SER A 134 -0.59 -2.46 -4.69
N GLU A 135 -0.04 -3.67 -4.63
CA GLU A 135 0.61 -4.19 -3.43
C GLU A 135 1.84 -3.35 -3.00
N ALA A 136 2.37 -2.49 -3.87
CA ALA A 136 3.49 -1.59 -3.59
C ALA A 136 3.07 -0.26 -2.93
N ASP A 137 1.78 0.00 -2.77
CA ASP A 137 1.26 1.27 -2.24
C ASP A 137 1.92 1.68 -0.90
N PRO A 138 2.11 0.79 0.10
CA PRO A 138 2.82 1.14 1.32
C PRO A 138 4.23 1.69 1.11
N ALA A 139 4.96 1.12 0.15
CA ALA A 139 6.30 1.58 -0.19
C ALA A 139 6.26 2.92 -0.91
N VAL A 140 5.32 3.11 -1.85
CA VAL A 140 5.14 4.39 -2.56
C VAL A 140 4.84 5.52 -1.58
N VAL A 141 3.91 5.32 -0.63
CA VAL A 141 3.61 6.34 0.39
C VAL A 141 4.87 6.68 1.19
N SER A 142 5.63 5.67 1.61
CA SER A 142 6.84 5.86 2.40
C SER A 142 7.92 6.63 1.60
N LEU A 143 8.22 6.19 0.37
CA LEU A 143 9.24 6.81 -0.50
C LEU A 143 8.93 8.27 -0.83
N LEU A 144 7.66 8.60 -1.07
CA LEU A 144 7.29 9.97 -1.41
C LEU A 144 7.28 10.91 -0.19
N LEU A 145 7.16 10.36 1.02
CA LEU A 145 7.17 11.14 2.25
C LEU A 145 8.53 11.20 2.94
N GLU A 146 9.44 10.24 2.72
CA GLU A 146 10.65 10.06 3.57
C GLU A 146 11.57 11.29 3.63
N SER A 147 11.68 12.06 2.54
CA SER A 147 12.54 13.25 2.49
C SER A 147 12.01 14.41 3.34
N ALA A 148 10.69 14.62 3.36
CA ALA A 148 10.07 15.75 4.06
C ALA A 148 9.45 15.37 5.42
N PHE A 149 9.01 14.11 5.54
CA PHE A 149 8.20 13.60 6.64
C PHE A 149 8.65 12.17 7.04
N PRO A 150 9.92 11.96 7.43
CA PRO A 150 10.47 10.62 7.69
C PRO A 150 9.68 9.83 8.74
N ARG A 151 9.21 10.50 9.80
CA ARG A 151 8.36 9.86 10.81
C ARG A 151 7.03 9.36 10.23
N LEU A 152 6.39 10.12 9.34
CA LEU A 152 5.15 9.67 8.71
C LEU A 152 5.41 8.48 7.77
N ALA A 153 6.51 8.53 7.02
CA ALA A 153 6.92 7.45 6.10
C ALA A 153 7.18 6.12 6.83
N GLU A 154 7.69 6.18 8.06
CA GLU A 154 8.03 4.99 8.84
C GLU A 154 6.90 4.49 9.74
N ASP A 155 6.16 5.40 10.39
CA ASP A 155 5.22 5.07 11.48
C ASP A 155 3.80 4.78 10.99
N ILE A 156 3.48 5.12 9.73
CA ILE A 156 2.19 4.81 9.11
C ILE A 156 1.84 3.31 9.22
N THR A 157 0.61 3.03 9.64
CA THR A 157 0.08 1.67 9.80
C THR A 157 -1.00 1.38 8.77
N PHE A 158 -0.83 0.33 7.96
CA PHE A 158 -1.72 -0.01 6.87
C PHE A 158 -2.76 -1.06 7.30
N VAL A 159 -4.03 -0.81 7.02
CA VAL A 159 -5.07 -1.84 7.12
C VAL A 159 -4.93 -2.77 5.91
N ALA A 160 -4.46 -4.00 6.15
CA ALA A 160 -4.03 -4.93 5.11
C ALA A 160 -4.87 -6.21 5.09
N GLY A 161 -5.19 -6.65 3.86
CA GLY A 161 -6.00 -7.82 3.57
C GLY A 161 -5.23 -9.15 3.52
N ASP A 162 -5.97 -10.26 3.46
CA ASP A 162 -5.48 -11.64 3.39
C ASP A 162 -4.34 -11.91 2.42
N ARG A 163 -4.41 -11.33 1.22
CA ARG A 163 -3.48 -11.64 0.14
C ARG A 163 -2.04 -11.31 0.49
N VAL A 164 -1.78 -10.07 0.93
CA VAL A 164 -0.42 -9.59 1.19
C VAL A 164 0.20 -10.23 2.43
N VAL A 165 -0.62 -10.80 3.33
CA VAL A 165 -0.18 -11.52 4.53
C VAL A 165 -0.12 -13.05 4.34
N GLY A 166 -0.74 -13.59 3.29
CA GLY A 166 -0.81 -15.03 3.02
C GLY A 166 0.08 -15.52 1.87
N ASP A 167 0.38 -14.65 0.92
CA ASP A 167 1.17 -14.96 -0.28
C ASP A 167 2.68 -14.97 0.04
N PRO A 168 3.39 -16.10 -0.11
CA PRO A 168 4.82 -16.21 0.19
C PRO A 168 5.72 -15.17 -0.48
N ILE A 169 5.33 -14.66 -1.65
CA ILE A 169 6.09 -13.63 -2.37
C ILE A 169 5.84 -12.23 -1.79
N CYS A 170 4.63 -11.96 -1.28
CA CYS A 170 4.29 -10.67 -0.68
C CYS A 170 4.73 -10.56 0.79
N ILE A 171 4.78 -11.68 1.52
CA ILE A 171 5.10 -11.69 2.95
C ILE A 171 6.40 -10.94 3.29
N PRO A 172 7.54 -11.10 2.57
CA PRO A 172 8.74 -10.31 2.83
C PRO A 172 8.51 -8.80 2.81
N PHE A 173 7.69 -8.29 1.88
CA PHE A 173 7.35 -6.87 1.82
C PHE A 173 6.42 -6.46 2.97
N SER A 174 5.44 -7.30 3.31
CA SER A 174 4.51 -7.07 4.41
C SER A 174 5.18 -7.08 5.78
N LEU A 175 6.21 -7.92 5.98
CA LEU A 175 7.01 -7.95 7.21
C LEU A 175 7.69 -6.60 7.49
N GLY A 176 8.03 -5.85 6.44
CA GLY A 176 8.63 -4.52 6.54
C GLY A 176 7.64 -3.38 6.83
N ARG A 177 6.35 -3.65 7.07
CA ARG A 177 5.34 -2.59 7.30
C ARG A 177 4.67 -2.73 8.65
N ASN A 178 4.14 -1.63 9.18
CA ASN A 178 3.19 -1.70 10.30
C ASN A 178 1.81 -2.03 9.73
N LEU A 179 1.14 -3.05 10.25
CA LEU A 179 -0.13 -3.54 9.68
C LEU A 179 -1.20 -3.76 10.76
N PHE A 180 -2.44 -3.41 10.44
CA PHE A 180 -3.61 -4.03 11.03
C PHE A 180 -4.17 -5.06 10.06
N CYS A 181 -4.10 -6.34 10.42
CA CYS A 181 -4.42 -7.43 9.52
C CYS A 181 -5.92 -7.77 9.59
N VAL A 182 -6.62 -7.63 8.47
CA VAL A 182 -8.06 -7.89 8.35
C VAL A 182 -8.36 -8.84 7.20
N HIS A 183 -9.43 -9.60 7.36
CA HIS A 183 -10.07 -10.33 6.27
C HIS A 183 -11.06 -9.42 5.57
N SER A 184 -10.88 -9.22 4.25
CA SER A 184 -11.75 -8.35 3.46
C SER A 184 -13.16 -8.94 3.37
N LYS A 185 -14.19 -8.09 3.45
CA LYS A 185 -15.59 -8.51 3.22
C LYS A 185 -15.75 -9.17 1.85
N LYS A 186 -15.03 -8.68 0.82
CA LYS A 186 -15.05 -9.22 -0.55
C LYS A 186 -14.66 -10.70 -0.63
N HIS A 187 -13.94 -11.23 0.37
CA HIS A 187 -13.43 -12.61 0.41
C HIS A 187 -13.87 -13.39 1.66
N MET A 188 -14.85 -12.87 2.40
CA MET A 188 -15.31 -13.47 3.65
C MET A 188 -16.06 -14.79 3.39
N ASP A 189 -16.83 -14.83 2.32
CA ASP A 189 -17.69 -15.96 1.94
C ASP A 189 -17.04 -16.92 0.92
N ASP A 190 -15.79 -16.67 0.52
CA ASP A 190 -15.06 -17.56 -0.42
C ASP A 190 -14.89 -18.98 0.13
N HIS A 191 -14.82 -19.10 1.46
CA HIS A 191 -14.67 -20.33 2.22
C HIS A 191 -15.58 -20.27 3.45
N PRO A 192 -16.86 -20.65 3.33
CA PRO A 192 -17.86 -20.50 4.39
C PRO A 192 -17.44 -21.13 5.73
N GLU A 193 -16.69 -22.23 5.68
CA GLU A 193 -16.13 -22.94 6.83
C GLU A 193 -15.12 -22.10 7.62
N LEU A 194 -14.44 -21.14 6.97
CA LEU A 194 -13.46 -20.26 7.60
C LEU A 194 -14.08 -18.94 8.10
N LYS A 195 -15.33 -18.65 7.74
CA LYS A 195 -16.00 -17.36 8.03
C LYS A 195 -15.99 -17.00 9.52
N SER A 196 -16.30 -17.96 10.39
CA SER A 196 -16.33 -17.74 11.84
C SER A 196 -14.94 -17.36 12.37
N ALA A 197 -13.90 -18.08 11.95
CA ALA A 197 -12.52 -17.80 12.33
C ALA A 197 -12.04 -16.44 11.81
N LYS A 198 -12.33 -16.12 10.54
CA LYS A 198 -12.03 -14.81 9.92
C LYS A 198 -12.72 -13.67 10.66
N THR A 199 -13.98 -13.84 11.03
CA THR A 199 -14.76 -12.84 11.80
C THR A 199 -14.16 -12.63 13.20
N ALA A 200 -13.78 -13.71 13.88
CA ALA A 200 -13.12 -13.63 15.18
C ALA A 200 -11.76 -12.93 15.10
N SER A 201 -10.98 -13.18 14.03
CA SER A 201 -9.72 -12.49 13.75
C SER A 201 -9.95 -10.98 13.54
N ASN A 202 -10.90 -10.58 12.69
CA ASN A 202 -11.25 -9.18 12.49
C ASN A 202 -11.67 -8.46 13.77
N ARG A 203 -12.39 -9.15 14.67
CA ARG A 203 -12.75 -8.59 15.98
C ARG A 203 -11.51 -8.30 16.84
N LYS A 204 -10.50 -9.18 16.83
CA LYS A 204 -9.23 -8.96 17.53
C LYS A 204 -8.48 -7.76 16.94
N THR A 205 -8.45 -7.64 15.61
CA THR A 205 -7.84 -6.48 14.92
C THR A 205 -8.53 -5.18 15.28
N LEU A 206 -9.87 -5.16 15.30
CA LEU A 206 -10.63 -3.98 15.70
C LEU A 206 -10.32 -3.54 17.14
N LEU A 207 -10.20 -4.50 18.08
CA LEU A 207 -9.80 -4.21 19.46
C LEU A 207 -8.37 -3.68 19.56
N ALA A 208 -7.45 -4.22 18.75
CA ALA A 208 -6.07 -3.74 18.69
C ALA A 208 -6.01 -2.29 18.15
N MET A 209 -6.79 -1.99 17.11
CA MET A 209 -6.90 -0.64 16.53
C MET A 209 -7.50 0.34 17.54
N GLN A 210 -8.57 -0.02 18.26
CA GLN A 210 -9.13 0.80 19.33
C GLN A 210 -8.12 1.12 20.42
N LYS A 211 -7.34 0.11 20.85
CA LYS A 211 -6.28 0.29 21.84
C LYS A 211 -5.19 1.24 21.35
N ALA A 212 -4.78 1.11 20.09
CA ALA A 212 -3.78 1.98 19.48
C ALA A 212 -4.29 3.43 19.38
N LEU A 213 -5.50 3.65 18.87
CA LEU A 213 -6.11 4.98 18.78
C LEU A 213 -6.27 5.64 20.15
N ALA A 214 -6.64 4.86 21.18
CA ALA A 214 -6.74 5.37 22.56
C ALA A 214 -5.39 5.81 23.14
N HIS A 215 -4.27 5.27 22.64
CA HIS A 215 -2.93 5.73 23.02
C HIS A 215 -2.58 7.08 22.37
N GLY A 216 -3.08 7.36 21.16
CA GLY A 216 -2.80 8.59 20.42
C GLY A 216 -1.61 8.49 19.47
N GLY A 217 -1.44 9.53 18.65
CA GLY A 217 -0.32 9.65 17.71
C GLY A 217 -0.33 8.61 16.60
N GLN A 218 -1.48 8.04 16.27
CA GLN A 218 -1.58 6.99 15.24
C GLN A 218 -1.84 7.59 13.86
N LEU A 219 -1.03 7.23 12.87
CA LEU A 219 -1.32 7.46 11.45
C LEU A 219 -1.74 6.13 10.81
N LEU A 220 -3.02 6.02 10.44
CA LEU A 220 -3.54 4.84 9.77
C LEU A 220 -3.86 5.10 8.31
N TRP A 221 -3.56 4.13 7.45
CA TRP A 221 -4.02 4.10 6.07
C TRP A 221 -5.03 2.98 5.90
N VAL A 222 -6.16 3.27 5.25
CA VAL A 222 -7.17 2.27 4.90
C VAL A 222 -7.69 2.56 3.51
N ALA A 223 -7.94 1.49 2.75
CA ALA A 223 -8.66 1.54 1.50
C ALA A 223 -10.10 1.05 1.70
N PRO A 224 -11.10 1.95 1.82
CA PRO A 224 -12.47 1.55 2.14
C PRO A 224 -13.13 0.73 1.03
N SER A 225 -12.63 0.78 -0.20
CA SER A 225 -13.06 -0.11 -1.29
C SER A 225 -12.75 -1.59 -1.02
N GLY A 226 -11.81 -1.88 -0.11
CA GLY A 226 -11.40 -3.23 0.26
C GLY A 226 -10.62 -3.99 -0.82
N GLY A 227 -10.18 -3.32 -1.89
CA GLY A 227 -9.41 -3.91 -2.98
C GLY A 227 -8.77 -2.86 -3.89
N ARG A 228 -7.88 -3.32 -4.77
CA ARG A 228 -7.20 -2.48 -5.77
C ARG A 228 -8.20 -1.94 -6.79
N ASP A 229 -7.97 -0.73 -7.27
CA ASP A 229 -8.67 -0.08 -8.37
C ASP A 229 -8.69 -0.99 -9.60
N ARG A 230 -9.72 -0.82 -10.44
CA ARG A 230 -9.93 -1.62 -11.65
C ARG A 230 -10.07 -0.70 -12.85
N SER A 231 -9.65 -1.20 -14.01
CA SER A 231 -9.76 -0.46 -15.26
C SER A 231 -11.22 -0.43 -15.72
N THR A 232 -11.74 0.73 -16.10
CA THR A 232 -13.13 0.89 -16.57
C THR A 232 -13.26 0.87 -18.08
N ASP A 233 -12.27 1.39 -18.82
CA ASP A 233 -12.41 1.71 -20.25
C ASP A 233 -11.16 1.33 -21.08
N GLY A 234 -10.78 0.05 -21.05
CA GLY A 234 -9.65 -0.50 -21.81
C GLY A 234 -8.38 -0.73 -20.97
N PRO A 235 -7.23 -1.04 -21.59
CA PRO A 235 -6.01 -1.36 -20.84
C PRO A 235 -5.48 -0.14 -20.08
N GLN A 236 -5.14 -0.33 -18.81
CA GLN A 236 -4.38 0.62 -17.98
C GLN A 236 -5.02 2.01 -17.72
N ARG A 237 -6.36 2.10 -17.72
CA ARG A 237 -7.09 3.30 -17.29
C ARG A 237 -7.82 3.04 -15.98
N TYR A 238 -7.06 3.04 -14.89
CA TYR A 238 -7.58 2.81 -13.55
C TYR A 238 -8.20 4.09 -12.97
N VAL A 239 -9.30 3.92 -12.25
CA VAL A 239 -9.96 4.97 -11.47
C VAL A 239 -10.22 4.47 -10.05
N PRO A 240 -10.26 5.36 -9.05
CA PRO A 240 -10.62 4.99 -7.69
C PRO A 240 -11.94 4.20 -7.63
N ASP A 241 -11.89 2.99 -7.04
CA ASP A 241 -13.08 2.18 -6.78
C ASP A 241 -13.97 2.84 -5.71
N ALA A 242 -15.25 2.48 -5.70
CA ALA A 242 -16.19 3.00 -4.71
C ALA A 242 -15.83 2.54 -3.29
N PHE A 243 -15.95 3.44 -2.32
CA PHE A 243 -15.74 3.12 -0.91
C PHE A 243 -16.94 2.38 -0.32
N ASP A 244 -16.71 1.44 0.60
CA ASP A 244 -17.75 0.84 1.43
C ASP A 244 -18.14 1.85 2.54
N PRO A 245 -19.38 2.37 2.55
CA PRO A 245 -19.82 3.35 3.55
C PRO A 245 -19.71 2.84 4.99
N GLY A 246 -19.88 1.54 5.20
CA GLY A 246 -19.74 0.92 6.52
C GLY A 246 -18.28 0.86 6.99
N VAL A 247 -17.31 0.84 6.08
CA VAL A 247 -15.88 0.97 6.45
C VAL A 247 -15.56 2.42 6.83
N VAL A 248 -16.05 3.39 6.05
CA VAL A 248 -15.89 4.82 6.37
C VAL A 248 -16.52 5.16 7.72
N GLU A 249 -17.75 4.70 7.97
CA GLU A 249 -18.45 4.86 9.25
C GLU A 249 -17.69 4.22 10.41
N LEU A 250 -17.14 3.03 10.20
CA LEU A 250 -16.35 2.34 11.22
C LEU A 250 -15.13 3.18 11.61
N MET A 251 -14.38 3.71 10.63
CA MET A 251 -13.21 4.55 10.89
C MET A 251 -13.57 5.84 11.62
N ALA A 252 -14.61 6.55 11.16
CA ALA A 252 -15.11 7.75 11.83
C ALA A 252 -15.54 7.45 13.28
N THR A 253 -16.24 6.33 13.49
CA THR A 253 -16.69 5.90 14.82
C THR A 253 -15.52 5.54 15.74
N LEU A 254 -14.46 4.94 15.20
CA LEU A 254 -13.25 4.66 15.97
C LEU A 254 -12.54 5.94 16.43
N LEU A 255 -12.45 6.96 15.58
CA LEU A 255 -11.90 8.26 15.96
C LEU A 255 -12.76 8.94 17.02
N ARG A 256 -14.09 8.97 16.85
CA ARG A 256 -15.01 9.58 17.82
C ARG A 256 -15.00 8.93 19.19
N ARG A 257 -14.75 7.61 19.25
CA ARG A 257 -14.66 6.86 20.51
C ARG A 257 -13.26 6.92 21.12
N SER A 258 -12.28 7.41 20.38
CA SER A 258 -10.94 7.62 20.91
C SER A 258 -10.96 8.74 21.96
N LYS A 259 -10.07 8.63 22.95
CA LYS A 259 -9.86 9.70 23.93
C LYS A 259 -9.06 10.86 23.36
N GLN A 260 -8.30 10.61 22.30
CA GLN A 260 -7.46 11.59 21.63
C GLN A 260 -8.21 12.16 20.43
N PRO A 261 -8.03 13.45 20.11
CA PRO A 261 -8.60 14.04 18.90
C PRO A 261 -8.25 13.22 17.65
N GLY A 262 -9.18 13.16 16.72
CA GLY A 262 -9.10 12.30 15.55
C GLY A 262 -9.45 13.04 14.27
N HIS A 263 -8.64 12.85 13.24
CA HIS A 263 -8.75 13.50 11.93
C HIS A 263 -9.02 12.44 10.85
N LEU A 264 -9.96 12.72 9.97
CA LEU A 264 -10.32 11.83 8.86
C LEU A 264 -9.99 12.52 7.54
N VAL A 265 -8.94 12.05 6.87
CA VAL A 265 -8.34 12.74 5.72
C VAL A 265 -8.47 11.86 4.48
N PRO A 266 -9.19 12.25 3.43
CA PRO A 266 -9.17 11.52 2.17
C PRO A 266 -7.80 11.64 1.52
N MET A 267 -7.38 10.61 0.79
CA MET A 267 -6.06 10.58 0.14
C MET A 267 -6.17 9.97 -1.25
N ALA A 268 -5.63 10.65 -2.26
CA ALA A 268 -5.48 10.10 -3.60
C ALA A 268 -4.10 9.47 -3.79
N MET A 269 -4.07 8.34 -4.48
CA MET A 269 -2.87 7.59 -4.84
C MET A 269 -2.86 7.27 -6.34
N PHE A 270 -1.74 7.56 -6.98
CA PHE A 270 -1.44 7.21 -8.37
C PHE A 270 -0.15 6.36 -8.39
N SER A 271 -0.28 5.04 -8.38
CA SER A 271 0.83 4.08 -8.21
C SER A 271 0.71 2.82 -9.08
N TYR A 272 -0.40 2.61 -9.80
CA TYR A 272 -0.54 1.41 -10.66
C TYR A 272 0.53 1.32 -11.75
N THR A 273 1.16 2.44 -12.11
CA THR A 273 2.15 2.53 -13.19
C THR A 273 3.36 1.63 -12.96
N ILE A 274 3.75 1.40 -11.69
CA ILE A 274 4.92 0.58 -11.36
C ILE A 274 4.61 -0.90 -11.12
N MET A 275 3.36 -1.21 -10.74
CA MET A 275 2.91 -2.55 -10.41
C MET A 275 1.40 -2.66 -10.67
N PRO A 276 0.97 -2.71 -11.94
CA PRO A 276 -0.45 -2.69 -12.27
C PRO A 276 -1.12 -3.98 -11.77
N PRO A 277 -2.36 -3.90 -11.26
CA PRO A 277 -3.10 -5.11 -10.94
C PRO A 277 -3.36 -5.90 -12.24
N PRO A 278 -3.38 -7.24 -12.16
CA PRO A 278 -3.60 -8.05 -13.34
C PRO A 278 -4.97 -7.79 -13.97
N PRO A 279 -5.09 -7.97 -15.29
CA PRO A 279 -6.36 -7.76 -16.00
C PRO A 279 -7.44 -8.78 -15.58
N THR A 280 -7.06 -9.98 -15.15
CA THR A 280 -7.95 -11.04 -14.67
C THR A 280 -7.55 -11.51 -13.26
N VAL A 281 -8.54 -11.73 -12.39
CA VAL A 281 -8.32 -12.32 -11.07
C VAL A 281 -8.29 -13.85 -11.23
N GLU A 282 -7.14 -14.41 -11.58
CA GLU A 282 -6.99 -15.87 -11.73
C GLU A 282 -6.76 -16.56 -10.37
N ARG A 283 -7.83 -17.17 -9.85
CA ARG A 283 -7.84 -17.89 -8.56
C ARG A 283 -6.90 -19.11 -8.54
N LEU A 284 -6.63 -19.73 -9.68
CA LEU A 284 -5.93 -21.03 -9.76
C LEU A 284 -4.45 -20.92 -10.11
N VAL A 285 -4.06 -20.03 -11.03
CA VAL A 285 -2.69 -19.94 -11.58
C VAL A 285 -1.82 -18.94 -10.83
N GLY A 286 -2.42 -18.08 -9.99
CA GLY A 286 -1.69 -17.06 -9.26
C GLY A 286 -1.45 -15.91 -10.21
N GLU A 287 -1.76 -14.72 -9.74
CA GLU A 287 -1.80 -13.57 -10.63
C GLU A 287 -0.42 -13.29 -11.24
N TRP A 288 -0.40 -13.07 -12.55
CA TRP A 288 0.78 -12.60 -13.27
C TRP A 288 1.31 -11.32 -12.60
N ARG A 289 2.62 -11.30 -12.35
CA ARG A 289 3.29 -10.19 -11.67
C ARG A 289 4.20 -9.50 -12.68
N SER A 290 3.75 -8.36 -13.16
CA SER A 290 4.55 -7.48 -13.99
C SER A 290 4.85 -6.21 -13.23
N VAL A 291 6.06 -5.72 -13.39
CA VAL A 291 6.50 -4.42 -12.89
C VAL A 291 6.98 -3.57 -14.05
N ALA A 292 6.87 -2.26 -13.88
CA ALA A 292 7.34 -1.29 -14.83
C ALA A 292 8.00 -0.12 -14.09
N ARG A 293 8.78 0.67 -14.81
CA ARG A 293 9.22 1.97 -14.33
C ARG A 293 8.15 3.00 -14.63
N GLY A 294 7.82 3.85 -13.66
CA GLY A 294 6.78 4.85 -13.85
C GLY A 294 6.79 5.96 -12.80
N GLY A 295 6.21 7.09 -13.17
CA GLY A 295 5.87 8.15 -12.23
C GLY A 295 4.76 7.71 -11.29
N VAL A 296 4.87 8.08 -10.03
CA VAL A 296 3.88 7.80 -9.00
C VAL A 296 3.52 9.10 -8.26
N GLY A 297 2.40 9.09 -7.55
CA GLY A 297 2.01 10.23 -6.75
C GLY A 297 1.11 9.88 -5.58
N ILE A 298 1.15 10.76 -4.58
CA ILE A 298 0.21 10.78 -3.46
C ILE A 298 -0.27 12.20 -3.23
N SER A 299 -1.49 12.37 -2.74
CA SER A 299 -2.00 13.67 -2.34
C SER A 299 -2.98 13.55 -1.18
N ALA A 300 -2.79 14.38 -0.15
CA ALA A 300 -3.75 14.50 0.93
C ALA A 300 -4.85 15.50 0.53
N CYS A 301 -6.11 15.10 0.68
CA CYS A 301 -7.25 15.99 0.48
C CYS A 301 -7.49 16.85 1.73
N ALA A 302 -8.42 17.81 1.63
CA ALA A 302 -8.91 18.51 2.82
C ALA A 302 -9.52 17.50 3.81
N GLU A 303 -9.33 17.75 5.12
CA GLU A 303 -9.95 16.96 6.18
C GLU A 303 -11.47 16.98 6.05
N LEU A 304 -12.11 15.84 6.30
CA LEU A 304 -13.57 15.74 6.37
C LEU A 304 -14.06 16.29 7.70
N ASP A 305 -15.11 17.12 7.66
CA ASP A 305 -15.69 17.69 8.86
C ASP A 305 -16.56 16.66 9.61
N LEU A 306 -15.94 15.98 10.58
CA LEU A 306 -16.63 15.03 11.45
C LEU A 306 -17.72 15.68 12.31
N ALA A 307 -17.60 16.98 12.65
CA ALA A 307 -18.53 17.69 13.52
C ALA A 307 -19.78 18.17 12.75
N SER A 308 -19.61 18.68 11.53
CA SER A 308 -20.74 19.05 10.66
C SER A 308 -21.56 17.83 10.23
N ALA A 309 -20.92 16.67 10.05
CA ALA A 309 -21.62 15.41 9.81
C ALA A 309 -22.57 15.03 10.98
N GLU A 310 -22.24 15.42 12.21
CA GLU A 310 -23.04 15.20 13.42
C GLU A 310 -24.12 16.26 13.66
N ALA A 311 -23.84 17.53 13.35
CA ALA A 311 -24.74 18.65 13.59
C ALA A 311 -26.01 18.59 12.71
N GLN A 312 -25.94 17.95 11.55
CA GLN A 312 -27.09 17.65 10.69
C GLN A 312 -27.96 16.51 11.26
N ARG A 313 -28.45 16.68 12.51
CA ARG A 313 -29.29 15.76 13.32
C ARG A 313 -30.70 15.50 12.75
N GLY A 314 -30.83 15.40 11.43
CA GLY A 314 -32.09 15.11 10.72
C GLY A 314 -32.11 13.77 9.99
N GLY A 315 -31.02 12.98 10.02
CA GLY A 315 -30.91 11.71 9.29
C GLY A 315 -30.37 10.56 10.14
N SER A 316 -30.70 9.32 9.76
CA SER A 316 -30.22 8.11 10.43
C SER A 316 -28.68 8.01 10.39
N GLY A 317 -28.06 7.28 11.32
CA GLY A 317 -26.59 7.09 11.32
C GLY A 317 -26.05 6.55 9.99
N ARG A 318 -26.87 5.76 9.28
CA ARG A 318 -26.58 5.24 7.94
C ARG A 318 -26.53 6.32 6.86
N GLU A 319 -27.39 7.33 6.93
CA GLU A 319 -27.38 8.46 5.98
C GLU A 319 -26.16 9.36 6.21
N GLN A 320 -25.78 9.57 7.47
CA GLN A 320 -24.56 10.33 7.80
C GLN A 320 -23.31 9.61 7.28
N ALA A 321 -23.23 8.29 7.48
CA ALA A 321 -22.18 7.44 6.92
C ALA A 321 -22.12 7.50 5.39
N ALA A 322 -23.28 7.48 4.72
CA ALA A 322 -23.35 7.58 3.27
C ALA A 322 -22.84 8.94 2.75
N ARG A 323 -23.24 10.05 3.39
CA ARG A 323 -22.76 11.40 3.02
C ARG A 323 -21.26 11.55 3.21
N LEU A 324 -20.73 11.12 4.36
CA LEU A 324 -19.30 11.17 4.63
C LEU A 324 -18.51 10.32 3.63
N CYS A 325 -19.03 9.15 3.28
CA CYS A 325 -18.45 8.27 2.27
C CYS A 325 -18.48 8.92 0.86
N GLU A 326 -19.58 9.57 0.48
CA GLU A 326 -19.73 10.27 -0.79
C GLU A 326 -18.74 11.44 -0.89
N GLU A 327 -18.63 12.25 0.16
CA GLU A 327 -17.66 13.35 0.24
C GLU A 327 -16.22 12.84 0.11
N ALA A 328 -15.86 11.78 0.85
CA ALA A 328 -14.56 11.15 0.74
C ALA A 328 -14.28 10.62 -0.69
N CYS A 329 -15.25 9.93 -1.30
CA CYS A 329 -15.13 9.42 -2.66
C CYS A 329 -14.96 10.57 -3.67
N HIS A 330 -15.74 11.63 -3.54
CA HIS A 330 -15.66 12.79 -4.41
C HIS A 330 -14.29 13.46 -4.31
N ALA A 331 -13.82 13.70 -3.10
CA ALA A 331 -12.51 14.30 -2.84
C ALA A 331 -11.38 13.45 -3.45
N VAL A 332 -11.37 12.13 -3.17
CA VAL A 332 -10.34 11.21 -3.69
C VAL A 332 -10.36 11.13 -5.21
N ARG A 333 -11.54 11.02 -5.84
CA ARG A 333 -11.65 10.92 -7.30
C ARG A 333 -11.22 12.20 -7.99
N LYS A 334 -11.65 13.36 -7.48
CA LYS A 334 -11.25 14.66 -8.03
C LYS A 334 -9.74 14.83 -7.95
N GLU A 335 -9.18 14.61 -6.76
CA GLU A 335 -7.75 14.75 -6.52
C GLU A 335 -6.92 13.74 -7.32
N PHE A 336 -7.40 12.50 -7.47
CA PHE A 336 -6.73 11.47 -8.29
C PHE A 336 -6.52 11.92 -9.73
N PHE A 337 -7.51 12.55 -10.37
CA PHE A 337 -7.36 13.01 -11.74
C PHE A 337 -6.36 14.15 -11.87
N SER A 338 -6.39 15.13 -10.96
CA SER A 338 -5.42 16.21 -10.95
C SER A 338 -4.00 15.70 -10.64
N LEU A 339 -3.85 14.76 -9.71
CA LEU A 339 -2.58 14.11 -9.39
C LEU A 339 -2.02 13.32 -10.58
N ARG A 340 -2.87 12.56 -11.28
CA ARG A 340 -2.48 11.87 -12.53
C ARG A 340 -1.99 12.89 -13.55
N ASP A 341 -2.76 13.94 -13.79
CA ASP A 341 -2.41 14.96 -14.77
C ASP A 341 -1.09 15.67 -14.39
N ALA A 342 -0.81 15.84 -13.09
CA ALA A 342 0.47 16.37 -12.60
C ALA A 342 1.66 15.42 -12.88
N VAL A 343 1.47 14.12 -12.64
CA VAL A 343 2.50 13.08 -12.87
C VAL A 343 2.76 12.89 -14.38
N GLU A 344 1.71 12.97 -15.19
CA GLU A 344 1.79 12.82 -16.65
C GLU A 344 2.20 14.12 -17.37
N GLY A 345 2.53 15.19 -16.63
CA GLY A 345 3.01 16.45 -17.20
C GLY A 345 1.94 17.24 -17.96
N ARG A 346 0.66 17.04 -17.64
CA ARG A 346 -0.49 17.73 -18.24
C ARG A 346 -0.91 19.00 -17.49
N LEU A 347 -0.41 19.21 -16.27
CA LEU A 347 -0.60 20.46 -15.51
C LEU A 347 0.54 21.45 -15.73
N ALA A 348 0.26 22.75 -15.58
CA ALA A 348 1.23 23.83 -15.67
C ALA A 348 0.85 25.00 -14.74
N GLY A 349 1.80 25.91 -14.51
CA GLY A 349 1.57 27.13 -13.72
C GLY A 349 1.15 26.85 -12.27
N GLU A 350 0.23 27.66 -11.74
CA GLU A 350 -0.24 27.61 -10.35
C GLU A 350 -0.87 26.25 -9.97
N GLU A 351 -1.48 25.54 -10.91
CA GLU A 351 -2.03 24.21 -10.65
C GLU A 351 -0.93 23.21 -10.31
N MET A 352 0.21 23.33 -10.98
CA MET A 352 1.38 22.48 -10.80
C MET A 352 2.11 22.76 -9.49
N GLU A 353 2.08 24.01 -8.99
CA GLU A 353 2.73 24.40 -7.73
C GLU A 353 2.19 23.64 -6.51
N ARG A 354 0.96 23.11 -6.61
CA ARG A 354 0.36 22.25 -5.58
C ARG A 354 0.96 20.85 -5.54
N TYR A 355 1.68 20.43 -6.58
CA TYR A 355 2.25 19.10 -6.77
C TYR A 355 3.77 19.17 -6.83
N VAL A 356 4.41 18.96 -5.68
CA VAL A 356 5.84 19.20 -5.49
C VAL A 356 6.67 17.91 -5.54
N GLN A 357 7.99 18.08 -5.59
CA GLN A 357 8.97 16.99 -5.51
C GLN A 357 9.87 17.21 -4.29
N PRO A 358 9.46 16.76 -3.09
CA PRO A 358 10.16 17.08 -1.83
C PRO A 358 11.59 16.53 -1.73
N TRP A 359 12.00 15.65 -2.65
CA TRP A 359 13.36 15.10 -2.77
C TRP A 359 14.29 15.91 -3.67
N LYS A 360 13.81 16.98 -4.35
CA LYS A 360 14.62 17.84 -5.22
C LYS A 360 15.13 19.12 -4.53
N GLY A 361 14.86 19.28 -3.24
CA GLY A 361 15.18 20.47 -2.44
C GLY A 361 16.54 20.43 -1.76
#